data_AF-A0A958SJK1-F1
#
_entry.id   AF-A0A958SJK1-F1
#
_cell.length_a   1.000
_cell.length_b   1.000
_cell.length_c   1.000
_cell.angle_alpha   90.00
_cell.angle_beta   90.00
_cell.angle_gamma   90.00
#
_symmetry.space_group_name_H-M   'P 1'
#
loop_
_entity.id
_entity.type
_entity.pdbx_description
1 polymer ?
#
loop_
_entity_poly.entity_id
_entity_poly.type
_entity_poly.pdbx_seq_one_letter_code
_entity_poly.pdbx_strand_id
1 'polypeptide(L)'
;MNYLVGLGIATLSLFLAMDHLNQGADQFFDFVAFSIVWGGTLAVSVITLPWSQYRTLFSYFGKLLFHFGQKESHFVEHCLQRMSAHLQGDRGAVKGPDKFHHRILNEGFELIHLGFSSEKIEAILSERIHTFANQNESIANAIRSLAKYPPAFGLTGTVFGLVELMKGVSLGLSPQQTGYKMAIALVATLYGLLVSNLFI
;
A
#
# COMPACT_ATOMS: atom_id res chain seq x y z
N MET A 1 7.75 10.91 -6.26
CA MET A 1 8.68 10.78 -7.41
C MET A 1 9.36 9.42 -7.41
N ASN A 2 10.00 9.01 -6.31
CA ASN A 2 10.77 7.75 -6.26
C ASN A 2 9.95 6.48 -6.50
N TYR A 3 8.69 6.40 -6.06
CA TYR A 3 7.82 5.24 -6.32
C TYR A 3 7.52 5.05 -7.81
N LEU A 4 7.13 6.12 -8.53
CA LEU A 4 6.87 6.05 -9.97
C LEU A 4 8.13 5.77 -10.78
N VAL A 5 9.27 6.33 -10.37
CA VAL A 5 10.57 6.02 -10.97
C VAL A 5 10.93 4.54 -10.75
N GLY A 6 10.75 4.03 -9.53
CA GLY A 6 10.98 2.62 -9.22
C GLY A 6 10.07 1.68 -10.01
N LEU A 7 8.77 2.01 -10.11
CA LEU A 7 7.80 1.26 -10.90
C LEU A 7 8.19 1.28 -12.39
N GLY A 8 8.60 2.44 -12.93
CA GLY A 8 9.10 2.57 -14.29
C GLY A 8 10.32 1.69 -14.57
N ILE A 9 11.30 1.68 -13.66
CA ILE A 9 12.50 0.82 -13.77
C ILE A 9 12.12 -0.66 -13.76
N ALA A 10 11.23 -1.08 -12.85
CA ALA A 10 10.78 -2.46 -12.76
C ALA A 10 10.00 -2.90 -14.01
N THR A 11 9.13 -2.04 -14.54
CA THR A 11 8.42 -2.34 -15.79
C THR A 11 9.37 -2.41 -16.99
N LEU A 12 10.39 -1.55 -17.06
CA LEU A 12 11.36 -1.55 -18.14
C LEU A 12 12.25 -2.80 -18.10
N SER A 13 12.70 -3.22 -16.92
CA SER A 13 13.52 -4.42 -16.78
C SER A 13 12.75 -5.68 -17.17
N LEU A 14 11.47 -5.78 -16.78
CA LEU A 14 10.60 -6.89 -17.18
C LEU A 14 10.34 -6.87 -18.70
N PHE A 15 10.10 -5.69 -19.28
CA PHE A 15 9.88 -5.57 -20.73
C PHE A 15 11.11 -5.98 -21.54
N LEU A 16 12.30 -5.52 -21.15
CA LEU A 16 13.56 -5.91 -21.79
C LEU A 16 13.83 -7.42 -21.66
N ALA A 17 13.49 -8.02 -20.52
CA ALA A 17 13.60 -9.47 -20.35
C ALA A 17 12.66 -10.23 -21.30
N MET A 18 11.40 -9.78 -21.43
CA MET A 18 10.42 -10.38 -22.34
C MET A 18 10.82 -10.25 -23.80
N ASP A 19 11.32 -9.09 -24.22
CA ASP A 19 11.81 -8.82 -25.58
C ASP A 19 13.01 -9.72 -25.92
N HIS A 20 13.98 -9.84 -25.00
CA HIS A 20 15.13 -10.72 -25.20
C HIS A 20 14.75 -12.20 -25.32
N LEU A 21 13.69 -12.62 -24.64
CA LEU A 21 13.17 -14.00 -24.66
C LEU A 21 12.18 -14.25 -25.84
N ASN A 22 11.88 -13.24 -26.66
CA ASN A 22 10.84 -13.29 -27.71
C ASN A 22 9.48 -13.78 -27.19
N GLN A 23 9.10 -13.36 -25.98
CA GLN A 23 7.85 -13.78 -25.35
C GLN A 23 6.77 -12.72 -25.52
N GLY A 24 5.62 -13.13 -26.07
CA GLY A 24 4.44 -12.28 -26.17
C GLY A 24 3.79 -12.04 -24.80
N ALA A 25 3.28 -10.83 -24.56
CA ALA A 25 2.59 -10.49 -23.30
C ALA A 25 1.33 -11.33 -23.07
N ASP A 26 0.68 -11.79 -24.14
CA ASP A 26 -0.46 -12.70 -24.14
C ASP A 26 -0.17 -14.03 -23.44
N GLN A 27 1.07 -14.52 -23.50
CA GLN A 27 1.47 -15.78 -22.86
C GLN A 27 1.46 -15.70 -21.33
N PHE A 28 1.54 -14.49 -20.78
CA PHE A 28 1.52 -14.25 -19.35
C PHE A 28 0.13 -13.92 -18.83
N PHE A 29 -0.89 -13.75 -19.69
CA PHE A 29 -2.25 -13.48 -19.25
C PHE A 29 -3.03 -14.77 -19.06
N ASP A 30 -3.08 -15.26 -17.82
CA ASP A 30 -3.89 -16.41 -17.46
C ASP A 30 -4.92 -16.06 -16.36
N PHE A 31 -6.19 -16.36 -16.65
CA PHE A 31 -7.30 -16.04 -15.76
C PHE A 31 -7.30 -16.89 -14.49
N VAL A 32 -6.86 -18.15 -14.56
CA VAL A 32 -6.84 -19.08 -13.43
C VAL A 32 -5.75 -18.66 -12.44
N ALA A 33 -4.54 -18.41 -12.94
CA ALA A 33 -3.42 -17.88 -12.18
C ALA A 33 -3.78 -16.55 -11.49
N PHE A 34 -4.41 -15.63 -12.23
CA PHE A 34 -4.89 -14.37 -11.68
C PHE A 34 -5.89 -14.60 -10.54
N SER A 35 -6.90 -15.44 -10.77
CA SER A 35 -7.98 -15.70 -9.81
C SER A 35 -7.47 -16.33 -8.50
N ILE A 36 -6.49 -17.23 -8.57
CA ILE A 36 -5.90 -17.86 -7.38
C ILE A 36 -5.12 -16.83 -6.55
N VAL A 37 -4.26 -16.03 -7.19
CA VAL A 37 -3.40 -15.07 -6.49
C VAL A 37 -4.23 -13.91 -5.94
N TRP A 38 -5.06 -13.27 -6.77
CA TRP A 38 -5.87 -12.13 -6.35
C TRP A 38 -7.01 -12.55 -5.43
N GLY A 39 -7.72 -13.63 -5.75
CA GLY A 39 -8.80 -14.15 -4.91
C GLY A 39 -8.29 -14.61 -3.55
N GLY A 40 -7.16 -15.32 -3.51
CA GLY A 40 -6.52 -15.74 -2.26
C GLY A 40 -6.04 -14.55 -1.43
N THR A 41 -5.36 -13.58 -2.06
CA THR A 41 -4.87 -12.37 -1.38
C THR A 41 -6.02 -11.54 -0.81
N LEU A 42 -7.10 -11.36 -1.58
CA LEU A 42 -8.30 -10.65 -1.12
C LEU A 42 -9.00 -11.41 0.02
N ALA A 43 -9.11 -12.74 -0.06
CA ALA A 43 -9.70 -13.53 1.01
C ALA A 43 -8.92 -13.39 2.33
N VAL A 44 -7.59 -13.49 2.28
CA VAL A 44 -6.75 -13.30 3.48
C VAL A 44 -6.81 -11.86 3.99
N SER A 45 -6.85 -10.88 3.08
CA SER A 45 -7.05 -9.50 3.43
C SER A 45 -8.32 -9.35 4.28
N VAL A 46 -9.44 -9.96 3.85
CA VAL A 46 -10.74 -9.82 4.53
C VAL A 46 -10.76 -10.51 5.89
N ILE A 47 -10.05 -11.63 6.03
CA ILE A 47 -9.92 -12.37 7.28
C ILE A 47 -9.05 -11.61 8.28
N THR A 48 -7.99 -10.95 7.81
CA THR A 48 -6.94 -10.38 8.66
C THR A 48 -7.22 -8.93 9.04
N LEU A 49 -7.85 -8.15 8.16
CA LEU A 49 -8.07 -6.72 8.34
C LEU A 49 -9.51 -6.42 8.76
N PRO A 50 -9.73 -5.68 9.85
CA PRO A 50 -11.06 -5.21 10.21
C PRO A 50 -11.58 -4.21 9.17
N TRP A 51 -12.90 -4.19 8.96
CA TRP A 51 -13.57 -3.36 7.95
C TRP A 51 -13.22 -1.86 8.04
N SER A 52 -12.92 -1.36 9.23
CA SER A 52 -12.50 0.02 9.47
C SER A 52 -11.16 0.38 8.81
N GLN A 53 -10.23 -0.58 8.69
CA GLN A 53 -8.91 -0.36 8.10
C GLN A 53 -8.95 -0.33 6.57
N TYR A 54 -9.90 -1.01 5.93
CA TYR A 54 -10.06 -1.01 4.47
C TYR A 54 -10.30 0.37 3.88
N ARG A 55 -11.18 1.17 4.48
CA ARG A 55 -11.44 2.55 4.04
C ARG A 55 -10.19 3.40 4.13
N THR A 56 -9.44 3.22 5.21
CA THR A 56 -8.19 3.92 5.46
C THR A 56 -7.12 3.55 4.43
N LEU A 57 -6.95 2.26 4.16
CA LEU A 57 -6.06 1.75 3.11
C LEU A 57 -6.41 2.29 1.73
N PHE A 58 -7.68 2.27 1.35
CA PHE A 58 -8.13 2.78 0.06
C PHE A 58 -7.86 4.29 -0.08
N SER A 59 -8.09 5.07 0.98
CA SER A 59 -7.74 6.49 1.03
C SER A 59 -6.22 6.70 0.90
N TYR A 60 -5.40 5.91 1.57
CA TYR A 60 -3.94 6.01 1.45
C TYR A 60 -3.43 5.60 0.07
N PHE A 61 -4.00 4.56 -0.53
CA PHE A 61 -3.66 4.14 -1.89
C PHE A 61 -3.99 5.25 -2.91
N GLY A 62 -5.16 5.87 -2.79
CA GLY A 62 -5.52 7.04 -3.60
C GLY A 62 -4.56 8.22 -3.38
N LYS A 63 -4.18 8.50 -2.13
CA LYS A 63 -3.18 9.54 -1.83
C LYS A 63 -1.79 9.19 -2.37
N LEU A 64 -1.37 7.93 -2.35
CA LEU A 64 -0.09 7.49 -2.91
C LEU A 64 -0.05 7.70 -4.44
N LEU A 65 -1.18 7.44 -5.12
CA LEU A 65 -1.30 7.59 -6.57
C LEU A 65 -1.40 9.04 -7.01
N PHE A 66 -2.13 9.89 -6.26
CA PHE A 66 -2.46 11.26 -6.67
C PHE A 66 -1.73 12.37 -5.91
N HIS A 67 -1.27 12.14 -4.68
CA HIS A 67 -0.62 13.14 -3.84
C HIS A 67 0.88 12.90 -3.70
N PHE A 68 1.62 13.63 -4.53
CA PHE A 68 3.07 13.73 -4.44
C PHE A 68 3.46 14.41 -3.13
N GLY A 69 4.34 13.75 -2.38
CA GLY A 69 4.83 14.20 -1.07
C GLY A 69 5.15 15.69 -1.07
N GLN A 70 4.28 16.47 -0.44
CA GLN A 70 4.62 17.80 0.00
C GLN A 70 5.59 17.59 1.16
N LYS A 71 6.88 17.83 0.90
CA LYS A 71 7.80 18.16 1.99
C LYS A 71 7.21 19.38 2.66
N GLU A 72 6.75 19.24 3.89
CA GLU A 72 6.21 20.33 4.68
C GLU A 72 7.39 21.19 5.20
N SER A 73 8.21 21.73 4.29
CA SER A 73 9.41 22.51 4.64
C SER A 73 9.08 23.82 5.33
N HIS A 74 7.84 24.29 5.22
CA HIS A 74 7.35 25.52 5.84
C HIS A 74 6.48 25.28 7.07
N PHE A 75 6.46 24.07 7.65
CA PHE A 75 5.60 23.81 8.81
C PHE A 75 5.93 24.73 10.00
N VAL A 76 7.22 24.91 10.30
CA VAL A 76 7.67 25.81 11.39
C VAL A 76 7.28 27.25 11.11
N GLU A 77 7.42 27.70 9.87
CA GLU A 77 7.08 29.07 9.44
C GLU A 77 5.56 29.31 9.51
N HIS A 78 4.75 28.31 9.16
CA HIS A 78 3.31 28.33 9.34
C HIS A 78 2.89 28.36 10.82
N CYS A 79 3.60 27.63 11.69
CA CYS A 79 3.37 27.69 13.14
C CYS A 79 3.67 29.09 13.69
N LEU A 80 4.81 29.68 13.30
CA LEU A 80 5.22 31.03 13.71
C LEU A 80 4.24 32.09 13.21
N GLN A 81 3.82 32.02 11.94
CA GLN A 81 2.86 32.94 11.33
C GLN A 81 1.49 32.87 12.00
N ARG A 82 1.06 31.67 12.42
CA ARG A 82 -0.21 31.51 13.14
C ARG A 82 -0.15 31.99 14.58
N MET A 83 0.97 31.74 15.26
CA MET A 83 1.19 32.24 16.61
C MET A 83 1.19 33.77 16.62
N SER A 84 1.84 34.41 15.65
CA SER A 84 1.85 35.88 15.54
C SER A 84 0.46 36.46 15.23
N ALA A 85 -0.33 35.81 14.36
CA ALA A 85 -1.72 36.21 14.11
C ALA A 85 -2.61 36.04 15.35
N HIS A 86 -2.40 34.99 16.14
CA HIS A 86 -3.12 34.76 17.40
C HIS A 86 -2.83 35.83 18.45
N LEU A 87 -1.57 36.27 18.57
CA LEU A 87 -1.16 37.35 19.47
C LEU A 87 -1.72 38.71 19.04
N GLN A 88 -1.97 38.91 17.74
CA GLN A 88 -2.57 40.14 17.20
C GLN A 88 -4.11 40.18 17.31
N GLY A 89 -4.74 39.15 17.87
CA GLY A 89 -6.19 39.12 18.13
C GLY A 89 -7.05 38.65 16.95
N ASP A 90 -6.45 38.25 15.84
CA ASP A 90 -7.18 37.70 14.70
C ASP A 90 -7.52 36.22 14.93
N ARG A 91 -8.72 36.00 15.49
CA ARG A 91 -9.26 34.66 15.76
C ARG A 91 -9.65 33.89 14.49
N GLY A 92 -9.71 34.55 13.33
CA GLY A 92 -10.09 33.94 12.05
C GLY A 92 -8.95 33.19 11.37
N ALA A 93 -7.69 33.60 11.60
CA ALA A 93 -6.48 33.06 10.95
C ALA A 93 -6.11 31.61 11.37
N VAL A 94 -6.80 31.08 12.38
CA VAL A 94 -6.58 29.74 12.95
C VAL A 94 -7.22 28.64 12.11
N LYS A 95 -8.14 28.98 11.20
CA LYS A 95 -8.69 28.01 10.24
C LYS A 95 -7.74 27.85 9.06
N GLY A 96 -7.15 26.67 8.97
CA GLY A 96 -6.23 26.29 7.90
C GLY A 96 -6.64 24.93 7.38
N PRO A 97 -6.02 24.46 6.30
CA PRO A 97 -6.42 23.21 5.67
C PRO A 97 -6.42 22.07 6.69
N ASP A 98 -7.35 21.12 6.55
CA ASP A 98 -7.64 20.00 7.48
C ASP A 98 -6.55 18.91 7.45
N LYS A 99 -5.27 19.32 7.45
CA LYS A 99 -4.11 18.44 7.63
C LYS A 99 -3.91 18.19 9.12
N PHE A 100 -3.43 16.99 9.45
CA PHE A 100 -3.18 16.56 10.83
C PHE A 100 -2.39 17.58 11.66
N HIS A 101 -1.34 18.15 11.07
CA HIS A 101 -0.50 19.16 11.71
C HIS A 101 -1.25 20.45 12.07
N HIS A 102 -2.17 20.92 11.22
CA HIS A 102 -3.00 22.09 11.52
C HIS A 102 -4.04 21.80 12.60
N ARG A 103 -4.57 20.57 12.66
CA ARG A 103 -5.50 20.17 13.71
C ARG A 103 -4.84 20.17 15.09
N ILE A 104 -3.62 19.61 15.19
CA ILE A 104 -2.85 19.64 16.45
C ILE A 104 -2.57 21.07 16.89
N LEU A 105 -2.17 21.94 15.96
CA LEU A 105 -1.86 23.33 16.28
C LEU A 105 -3.10 24.08 16.80
N ASN A 106 -4.27 23.84 16.18
CA ASN A 106 -5.53 24.43 16.62
C ASN A 106 -5.97 23.91 18.00
N GLU A 107 -5.86 22.59 18.23
CA GLU A 107 -6.13 21.96 19.53
C GLU A 107 -5.22 22.54 20.62
N GLY A 108 -3.95 22.80 20.31
CA GLY A 108 -3.03 23.51 21.19
C GLY A 108 -3.49 24.92 21.56
N PHE A 109 -3.92 25.73 20.59
CA PHE A 109 -4.44 27.07 20.87
C PHE A 109 -5.74 27.08 21.70
N GLU A 110 -6.61 26.09 21.48
CA GLU A 110 -7.82 25.90 22.29
C GLU A 110 -7.47 25.55 23.75
N LEU A 111 -6.51 24.65 23.97
CA LEU A 111 -6.05 24.29 25.32
C LEU A 111 -5.41 25.48 26.06
N ILE A 112 -4.68 26.35 25.34
CA ILE A 112 -4.16 27.60 25.89
C ILE A 112 -5.31 28.52 26.34
N HIS A 113 -6.36 28.67 25.51
CA HIS A 113 -7.54 29.47 25.86
C HIS A 113 -8.29 28.95 27.09
N LEU A 114 -8.29 27.63 27.28
CA LEU A 114 -8.90 26.98 28.43
C LEU A 114 -8.06 27.09 29.72
N GLY A 115 -6.86 27.69 29.65
CA GLY A 115 -6.02 27.96 30.82
C GLY A 115 -5.26 26.74 31.36
N PHE A 116 -5.00 25.73 30.52
CA PHE A 116 -4.19 24.58 30.91
C PHE A 116 -2.71 24.98 31.10
N SER A 117 -2.00 24.31 32.03
CA SER A 117 -0.56 24.52 32.20
C SER A 117 0.23 23.99 31.01
N SER A 118 1.42 24.55 30.76
CA SER A 118 2.28 24.14 29.65
C SER A 118 2.59 22.63 29.68
N GLU A 119 2.88 22.05 30.86
CA GLU A 119 3.17 20.62 30.96
C GLU A 119 1.96 19.76 30.56
N LYS A 120 0.76 20.22 30.92
CA LYS A 120 -0.48 19.48 30.62
C LYS A 120 -0.83 19.56 29.13
N ILE A 121 -0.59 20.70 28.49
CA ILE A 121 -0.76 20.86 27.04
C ILE A 121 0.23 19.96 26.31
N GLU A 122 1.51 19.99 26.69
CA GLU A 122 2.54 19.15 26.09
C GLU A 122 2.22 17.66 26.23
N ALA A 123 1.76 17.22 27.40
CA ALA A 123 1.35 15.84 27.62
C ALA A 123 0.19 15.41 26.69
N ILE A 124 -0.87 16.22 26.60
CA ILE A 124 -2.03 15.93 25.76
C ILE A 124 -1.65 15.86 24.27
N LEU A 125 -0.91 16.86 23.78
CA LEU A 125 -0.52 16.92 22.37
C LEU A 125 0.46 15.79 22.03
N SER A 126 1.40 15.46 22.93
CA SER A 126 2.34 14.36 22.74
C SER A 126 1.61 13.01 22.68
N GLU A 127 0.67 12.75 23.59
CA GLU A 127 -0.16 11.54 23.56
C GLU A 127 -0.96 11.44 22.26
N ARG A 128 -1.47 12.56 21.76
CA ARG A 128 -2.20 12.62 20.49
C ARG A 128 -1.31 12.27 19.30
N ILE A 129 -0.10 12.80 19.26
CA ILE A 129 0.90 12.48 18.24
C ILE A 129 1.27 11.00 18.31
N HIS A 130 1.54 10.48 19.51
CA HIS A 130 1.85 9.06 19.71
C HIS A 130 0.72 8.15 19.24
N THR A 131 -0.53 8.46 19.59
CA THR A 131 -1.69 7.69 19.16
C THR A 131 -1.83 7.68 17.64
N PHE A 132 -1.64 8.83 16.99
CA PHE A 132 -1.67 8.92 15.53
C PHE A 132 -0.52 8.15 14.86
N ALA A 133 0.69 8.25 15.41
CA ALA A 133 1.84 7.49 14.93
C ALA A 133 1.61 5.98 15.06
N ASN A 134 1.13 5.52 16.21
CA ASN A 134 0.82 4.11 16.46
C ASN A 134 -0.26 3.57 15.52
N GLN A 135 -1.29 4.37 15.22
CA GLN A 135 -2.32 3.99 14.24
C GLN A 135 -1.74 3.84 12.84
N ASN A 136 -0.92 4.79 12.38
CA ASN A 136 -0.27 4.71 11.08
C ASN A 136 0.72 3.54 11.00
N GLU A 137 1.47 3.28 12.06
CA GLU A 137 2.39 2.15 12.14
C GLU A 137 1.63 0.81 12.12
N SER A 138 0.53 0.70 12.86
CA SER A 138 -0.34 -0.48 12.83
C SER A 138 -0.84 -0.77 11.42
N ILE A 139 -1.29 0.26 10.69
CA ILE A 139 -1.73 0.12 9.29
C ILE A 139 -0.56 -0.31 8.40
N ALA A 140 0.61 0.32 8.53
CA ALA A 140 1.79 -0.05 7.74
C ALA A 140 2.23 -1.50 8.00
N ASN A 141 2.20 -1.94 9.25
CA ASN A 141 2.52 -3.32 9.63
C ASN A 141 1.48 -4.31 9.12
N ALA A 142 0.21 -3.92 9.07
CA ALA A 142 -0.85 -4.73 8.49
C ALA A 142 -0.65 -4.93 6.97
N ILE A 143 -0.30 -3.86 6.22
CA ILE A 143 0.04 -3.94 4.79
C ILE A 143 1.26 -4.84 4.56
N ARG A 144 2.34 -4.64 5.32
CA ARG A 144 3.55 -5.49 5.23
C ARG A 144 3.27 -6.95 5.53
N SER A 145 2.35 -7.23 6.44
CA SER A 145 1.93 -8.59 6.74
C SER A 145 1.12 -9.18 5.59
N LEU A 146 0.25 -8.38 4.97
CA LEU A 146 -0.53 -8.78 3.80
C LEU A 146 0.36 -9.09 2.58
N ALA A 147 1.48 -8.39 2.40
CA ALA A 147 2.44 -8.61 1.32
C ALA A 147 2.98 -10.05 1.26
N LYS A 148 2.95 -10.78 2.38
CA LYS A 148 3.50 -12.14 2.47
C LYS A 148 2.62 -13.22 1.82
N TYR A 149 1.33 -12.93 1.60
CA TYR A 149 0.37 -13.93 1.11
C TYR A 149 0.31 -14.10 -0.41
N PRO A 150 0.39 -13.06 -1.25
CA PRO A 150 0.41 -13.23 -2.71
C PRO A 150 1.42 -14.27 -3.22
N PRO A 151 2.69 -14.31 -2.74
CA PRO A 151 3.65 -15.33 -3.17
C PRO A 151 3.26 -16.74 -2.73
N ALA A 152 2.66 -16.88 -1.55
CA ALA A 152 2.16 -18.17 -1.05
C ALA A 152 0.99 -18.70 -1.90
N PHE A 153 0.08 -17.83 -2.34
CA PHE A 153 -0.96 -18.21 -3.30
C PHE A 153 -0.42 -18.47 -4.71
N GLY A 154 0.63 -17.75 -5.13
CA GLY A 154 1.35 -18.06 -6.37
C GLY A 154 1.94 -19.48 -6.36
N LEU A 155 2.59 -19.88 -5.26
CA LEU A 155 3.06 -21.26 -5.04
C LEU A 155 1.90 -22.26 -5.05
N THR A 156 0.77 -21.92 -4.43
CA THR A 156 -0.43 -22.76 -4.49
C THR A 156 -0.89 -22.95 -5.94
N GLY A 157 -0.89 -21.89 -6.74
CA GLY A 157 -1.18 -21.96 -8.18
C GLY A 157 -0.27 -22.93 -8.93
N THR A 158 1.03 -22.99 -8.59
CA THR A 158 1.93 -23.98 -9.19
C THR A 158 1.51 -25.41 -8.86
N VAL A 159 1.10 -25.67 -7.62
CA VAL A 159 0.66 -27.01 -7.19
C VAL A 159 -0.58 -27.43 -7.97
N PHE A 160 -1.57 -26.54 -8.13
CA PHE A 160 -2.74 -26.82 -8.96
C PHE A 160 -2.35 -27.12 -10.41
N GLY A 161 -1.46 -26.32 -10.99
CA GLY A 161 -0.97 -26.52 -12.36
C GLY A 161 -0.19 -27.83 -12.53
N LEU A 162 0.64 -28.21 -11.55
CA LEU A 162 1.39 -29.46 -11.56
C LEU A 162 0.48 -30.68 -11.42
N VAL A 163 -0.56 -30.62 -10.58
CA VAL A 163 -1.56 -31.69 -10.47
C VAL A 163 -2.28 -31.91 -11.80
N GLU A 164 -2.69 -30.82 -12.46
CA GLU A 164 -3.37 -30.86 -13.76
C GLU A 164 -2.45 -31.34 -14.90
N LEU A 165 -1.16 -31.00 -14.82
CA LEU A 165 -0.14 -31.49 -15.73
C LEU A 165 0.06 -33.00 -15.57
N MET A 166 0.24 -33.48 -14.33
CA MET A 166 0.43 -34.91 -14.04
C MET A 166 -0.77 -35.77 -14.47
N LYS A 167 -1.99 -35.28 -14.23
CA LYS A 167 -3.21 -35.91 -14.76
C LYS A 167 -3.25 -35.94 -16.28
N GLY A 168 -2.79 -34.87 -16.92
CA GLY A 168 -2.76 -34.81 -18.38
C GLY A 168 -1.78 -35.81 -18.99
N VAL A 169 -0.57 -35.90 -18.43
CA VAL A 169 0.45 -36.85 -18.89
C VAL A 169 -0.03 -38.30 -18.75
N SER A 170 -0.71 -38.64 -17.65
CA SER A 170 -1.26 -40.00 -17.47
C SER A 170 -2.40 -40.35 -18.44
N LEU A 171 -3.08 -39.34 -18.99
CA LEU A 171 -4.17 -39.48 -19.96
C LEU A 171 -3.71 -39.38 -21.42
N GLY A 172 -2.40 -39.27 -21.67
CA GLY A 172 -1.82 -39.23 -23.03
C GLY A 172 -1.78 -37.84 -23.67
N LEU A 173 -1.71 -36.76 -22.88
CA LEU A 173 -1.51 -35.39 -23.42
C LEU A 173 -0.25 -35.29 -24.29
N SER A 174 -0.30 -34.44 -25.31
CA SER A 174 0.87 -34.16 -26.13
C SER A 174 1.93 -33.34 -25.36
N PRO A 175 3.22 -33.44 -25.75
CA PRO A 175 4.29 -32.63 -25.16
C PRO A 175 4.03 -31.12 -25.25
N GLN A 176 3.41 -30.65 -26.34
CA GLN A 176 3.05 -29.23 -26.50
C GLN A 176 2.03 -28.77 -25.45
N GLN A 177 0.98 -29.56 -25.23
CA GLN A 177 -0.05 -29.22 -24.23
C GLN A 177 0.50 -29.26 -22.80
N THR A 178 1.44 -30.17 -22.55
CA THR A 178 2.15 -30.28 -21.27
C THR A 178 2.97 -29.02 -20.98
N GLY A 179 3.73 -28.54 -21.97
CA GLY A 179 4.50 -27.30 -21.85
C GLY A 179 3.63 -26.07 -21.59
N TYR A 180 2.49 -25.96 -22.27
CA TYR A 180 1.54 -24.87 -22.05
C TYR A 180 0.96 -24.87 -20.63
N LYS A 181 0.52 -26.03 -20.13
CA LYS A 181 0.03 -26.16 -18.74
C LYS A 181 1.10 -25.84 -17.70
N MET A 182 2.36 -26.20 -17.97
CA MET A 182 3.48 -25.86 -17.10
C MET A 182 3.73 -24.34 -17.07
N ALA A 183 3.65 -23.67 -18.21
CA ALA A 183 3.83 -22.22 -18.30
C ALA A 183 2.79 -21.48 -17.44
N ILE A 184 1.50 -21.86 -17.53
CA ILE A 184 0.43 -21.28 -16.69
C ILE A 184 0.73 -21.42 -15.20
N ALA A 185 1.23 -22.60 -14.77
CA ALA A 185 1.60 -22.85 -13.38
C ALA A 185 2.67 -21.85 -12.90
N LEU A 186 3.68 -21.58 -13.73
CA LEU A 186 4.77 -20.65 -13.40
C LEU A 186 4.33 -19.18 -13.41
N VAL A 187 3.39 -18.81 -14.29
CA VAL A 187 2.79 -17.47 -14.34
C VAL A 187 2.09 -17.13 -13.02
N ALA A 188 1.46 -18.09 -12.35
CA ALA A 188 0.86 -17.86 -11.03
C ALA A 188 1.89 -17.43 -9.98
N THR A 189 3.09 -18.02 -9.98
CA THR A 189 4.20 -17.60 -9.09
C THR A 189 4.67 -16.20 -9.43
N LEU A 190 4.83 -15.89 -10.72
CA LEU A 190 5.23 -14.57 -11.18
C LEU A 190 4.23 -13.51 -10.69
N TYR A 191 2.93 -13.75 -10.84
CA TYR A 191 1.88 -12.86 -10.35
C TYR A 191 1.96 -12.64 -8.84
N GLY A 192 2.16 -13.70 -8.06
CA GLY A 192 2.32 -13.59 -6.61
C GLY A 192 3.50 -12.69 -6.23
N LEU A 193 4.64 -12.85 -6.90
CA LEU A 193 5.84 -12.05 -6.66
C LEU A 193 5.65 -10.58 -7.07
N LEU A 194 5.04 -10.32 -8.23
CA LEU A 194 4.78 -8.96 -8.71
C LEU A 194 3.82 -8.22 -7.78
N VAL A 195 2.71 -8.86 -7.39
CA VAL A 195 1.74 -8.28 -6.45
C VAL A 195 2.40 -7.96 -5.11
N SER A 196 3.18 -8.89 -4.56
CA SER A 196 3.83 -8.72 -3.26
C SER A 196 4.89 -7.63 -3.19
N ASN A 197 5.61 -7.36 -4.27
CA ASN A 197 6.82 -6.52 -4.22
C ASN A 197 6.67 -5.18 -4.97
N LEU A 198 5.74 -5.09 -5.93
CA LEU A 198 5.52 -3.86 -6.69
C LEU A 198 4.28 -3.10 -6.21
N PHE A 199 3.25 -3.82 -5.74
CA PHE A 199 1.94 -3.24 -5.43
C PHE A 199 1.63 -3.14 -3.94
N ILE A 200 2.17 -4.05 -3.12
CA ILE A 200 2.00 -4.07 -1.65
C ILE A 200 3.33 -3.67 -0.99
#